data_AF-G5B258-F1
#
_entry.id   AF-G5B258-F1
#
_cell.length_a   1.000
_cell.length_b   1.000
_cell.length_c   1.000
_cell.angle_alpha   90.00
_cell.angle_beta   90.00
_cell.angle_gamma   90.00
#
_symmetry.space_group_name_H-M   'P 1'
#
loop_
_entity.id
_entity.type
_entity.pdbx_description
1 polymer ?
#
loop_
_entity_poly.entity_id
_entity_poly.type
_entity_poly.pdbx_seq_one_letter_code
_entity_poly.pdbx_strand_id
1 'polypeptide(L)'
;MVNGFSDPLTFNSVVELINHYHHESLAQYNLKIDGKLMYPVSRYQQDQLVKEDNIDAVGKKLQEYHSQYQEKSKEYDRLYEEYTRTSQEIQMNRTAVEAFNETIKIFKEQCRTQEQRSKEYIERFHREGNEKEIERIMNYDKLKSHLGKIHDSTMCLEQDLKKQGLDNQEIDLKNE
;
A
#
# COMPACT_ATOMS: atom_id res chain seq x y z
N MET A 1 -51.96 -1.05 -27.40
CA MET A 1 -51.44 -0.67 -26.06
C MET A 1 -50.51 0.50 -26.30
N VAL A 2 -50.79 1.65 -25.69
CA VAL A 2 -49.92 2.84 -25.77
C VAL A 2 -48.78 2.69 -24.77
N ASN A 3 -47.60 3.25 -25.09
CA ASN A 3 -46.36 3.12 -24.32
C ASN A 3 -45.82 4.50 -23.96
N GLY A 4 -45.07 4.58 -22.86
CA GLY A 4 -44.54 5.83 -22.32
C GLY A 4 -44.03 5.64 -20.90
N PHE A 5 -43.27 6.60 -20.39
CA PHE A 5 -42.68 6.52 -19.05
C PHE A 5 -43.64 7.01 -17.95
N SER A 6 -44.56 7.93 -18.27
CA SER A 6 -45.63 8.39 -17.39
C SER A 6 -46.87 8.78 -18.20
N ASP A 7 -48.02 8.85 -17.56
CA ASP A 7 -49.26 9.29 -18.22
C ASP A 7 -49.19 10.77 -18.66
N PRO A 8 -49.79 11.10 -19.83
CA PRO A 8 -50.42 10.19 -20.79
C PRO A 8 -49.38 9.45 -21.64
N LEU A 9 -49.63 8.15 -21.89
CA LEU A 9 -48.77 7.33 -22.75
C LEU A 9 -48.95 7.73 -24.23
N THR A 10 -47.92 8.32 -24.83
CA THR A 10 -48.00 8.98 -26.15
C THR A 10 -47.52 8.13 -27.34
N PHE A 11 -46.86 7.00 -27.12
CA PHE A 11 -46.23 6.22 -28.19
C PHE A 11 -47.05 4.97 -28.55
N ASN A 12 -47.14 4.62 -29.84
CA ASN A 12 -47.92 3.49 -30.32
C ASN A 12 -47.15 2.16 -30.23
N SER A 13 -45.82 2.21 -30.04
CA SER A 13 -44.97 1.05 -29.80
C SER A 13 -43.73 1.38 -28.96
N VAL A 14 -43.11 0.37 -28.35
CA VAL A 14 -41.82 0.52 -27.66
C VAL A 14 -40.70 0.90 -28.63
N VAL A 15 -40.76 0.43 -29.89
CA VAL A 15 -39.78 0.80 -30.92
C VAL A 15 -39.85 2.29 -31.23
N GLU A 16 -41.05 2.84 -31.33
CA GLU A 16 -41.28 4.27 -31.56
C GLU A 16 -40.77 5.12 -30.37
N LEU A 17 -41.05 4.67 -29.14
CA LEU A 17 -40.53 5.29 -27.91
C LEU A 17 -38.99 5.34 -27.90
N ILE A 18 -38.32 4.21 -28.15
CA ILE A 18 -36.86 4.12 -28.14
C ILE A 18 -36.24 4.94 -29.28
N ASN A 19 -36.81 4.88 -30.48
CA ASN A 19 -36.34 5.67 -31.62
C ASN A 19 -36.55 7.17 -31.43
N HIS A 20 -37.61 7.59 -30.74
CA HIS A 20 -37.83 8.98 -30.40
C HIS A 20 -36.70 9.49 -29.49
N TYR A 21 -36.42 8.81 -28.38
CA TYR A 21 -35.35 9.20 -27.45
C TYR A 21 -33.92 8.88 -27.93
N HIS A 22 -33.77 8.20 -29.06
CA HIS A 22 -32.51 8.15 -29.80
C HIS A 22 -32.18 9.50 -30.43
N HIS A 23 -33.20 10.25 -30.90
CA HIS A 23 -33.03 11.53 -31.56
C HIS A 23 -33.28 12.73 -30.63
N GLU A 24 -34.18 12.58 -29.67
CA GLU A 24 -34.59 13.62 -28.71
C GLU A 24 -34.03 13.35 -27.31
N SER A 25 -33.71 14.41 -26.56
CA SER A 25 -33.17 14.27 -25.21
C SER A 25 -34.24 13.77 -24.23
N LEU A 26 -33.86 12.85 -23.35
CA LEU A 26 -34.66 12.43 -22.21
C LEU A 26 -34.94 13.59 -21.23
N ALA A 27 -34.28 14.74 -21.37
CA ALA A 27 -34.58 15.96 -20.62
C ALA A 27 -36.05 16.42 -20.79
N GLN A 28 -36.67 16.10 -21.93
CA GLN A 28 -38.10 16.36 -22.18
C GLN A 28 -39.01 15.61 -21.19
N TYR A 29 -38.52 14.51 -20.63
CA TYR A 29 -39.20 13.72 -19.61
C TYR A 29 -38.66 14.02 -18.21
N ASN A 30 -37.33 14.06 -18.04
CA ASN A 30 -36.69 14.30 -16.76
C ASN A 30 -35.38 15.09 -16.95
N LEU A 31 -35.37 16.35 -16.50
CA LEU A 31 -34.20 17.24 -16.59
C LEU A 31 -32.94 16.69 -15.89
N LYS A 32 -33.07 15.71 -14.97
CA LYS A 32 -31.91 15.06 -14.34
C LYS A 32 -31.19 14.08 -15.27
N ILE A 33 -31.83 13.67 -16.36
CA ILE A 33 -31.31 12.73 -17.35
C ILE A 33 -31.30 13.46 -18.70
N ASP A 34 -30.42 14.46 -18.83
CA ASP A 34 -30.19 15.15 -20.09
C ASP A 34 -29.24 14.35 -20.99
N GLY A 35 -29.80 13.32 -21.62
CA GLY A 35 -29.07 12.41 -22.49
C GLY A 35 -29.99 11.76 -23.51
N LYS A 36 -29.40 11.28 -24.61
CA LYS A 36 -30.08 10.53 -25.69
C LYS A 36 -29.67 9.07 -25.65
N LEU A 37 -30.51 8.20 -26.22
CA LEU A 37 -30.23 6.76 -26.34
C LEU A 37 -29.27 6.47 -27.50
N MET A 38 -28.01 6.91 -27.38
CA MET A 38 -27.04 6.95 -28.49
C MET A 38 -26.41 5.60 -28.86
N TYR A 39 -26.28 4.67 -27.92
CA TYR A 39 -25.46 3.47 -28.09
C TYR A 39 -26.27 2.19 -27.80
N PRO A 40 -27.02 1.67 -28.79
CA PRO A 40 -27.79 0.45 -28.59
C PRO A 40 -26.86 -0.76 -28.44
N VAL A 41 -27.08 -1.54 -27.38
CA VAL A 41 -26.38 -2.83 -27.18
C VAL A 41 -27.12 -3.91 -27.95
N SER A 42 -26.49 -4.45 -28.99
CA SER A 42 -27.10 -5.44 -29.87
C SER A 42 -26.99 -6.85 -29.30
N ARG A 43 -28.09 -7.62 -29.34
CA ARG A 43 -28.09 -9.06 -29.04
C ARG A 43 -27.25 -9.89 -30.02
N TYR A 44 -26.94 -9.35 -31.20
CA TYR A 44 -26.11 -9.98 -32.23
C TYR A 44 -24.63 -9.61 -32.12
N GLN A 45 -24.24 -8.87 -31.07
CA GLN A 45 -22.85 -8.47 -30.86
C GLN A 45 -21.93 -9.68 -30.63
N GLN A 46 -22.46 -10.76 -30.05
CA GLN A 46 -21.72 -12.03 -29.90
C GLN A 46 -21.46 -12.75 -31.22
N ASP A 47 -22.40 -12.71 -32.17
CA ASP A 47 -22.25 -13.33 -33.50
C ASP A 47 -21.12 -12.66 -34.32
N GLN A 48 -20.78 -11.40 -34.00
CA GLN A 48 -19.64 -10.70 -34.61
C GLN A 48 -18.29 -11.12 -34.00
N LEU A 49 -18.30 -11.62 -32.76
CA LEU A 49 -17.11 -12.03 -32.01
C LEU A 49 -16.82 -13.53 -32.19
N VAL A 50 -17.86 -14.35 -32.26
CA VAL A 50 -17.78 -15.80 -32.47
C VAL A 50 -18.07 -16.09 -33.94
N LYS A 51 -17.04 -16.13 -34.77
CA LYS A 51 -17.14 -16.40 -36.21
C LYS A 51 -17.24 -17.90 -36.57
N GLU A 52 -17.54 -18.75 -35.59
CA GLU A 52 -17.60 -20.19 -35.77
C GLU A 52 -19.06 -20.64 -35.88
N ASP A 53 -19.42 -21.18 -37.04
CA ASP A 53 -20.77 -21.70 -37.29
C ASP A 53 -21.00 -23.11 -36.69
N ASN A 54 -19.92 -23.75 -36.18
CA ASN A 54 -20.00 -25.07 -35.58
C ASN A 54 -20.19 -24.99 -34.07
N ILE A 55 -21.37 -25.38 -33.60
CA ILE A 55 -21.78 -25.39 -32.19
C ILE A 55 -20.77 -26.14 -31.31
N ASP A 56 -20.22 -27.26 -31.77
CA ASP A 56 -19.26 -28.06 -30.99
C ASP A 56 -17.91 -27.33 -30.85
N ALA A 57 -17.48 -26.59 -31.87
CA ALA A 57 -16.25 -25.79 -31.83
C ALA A 57 -16.40 -24.60 -30.89
N VAL A 58 -17.54 -23.91 -30.94
CA VAL A 58 -17.89 -22.83 -30.01
C VAL A 58 -17.94 -23.33 -28.57
N GLY A 59 -18.55 -24.51 -28.34
CA GLY A 59 -18.59 -25.15 -27.03
C GLY A 59 -17.21 -25.44 -26.45
N LYS A 60 -16.28 -25.96 -27.27
CA LYS A 60 -14.89 -26.20 -26.85
C LYS A 60 -14.16 -24.89 -26.52
N LYS A 61 -14.27 -23.87 -27.36
CA LYS A 61 -13.65 -22.55 -27.07
C LYS A 61 -14.21 -21.93 -25.81
N LEU A 62 -15.52 -22.02 -25.58
CA LEU A 62 -16.13 -21.50 -24.36
C LEU A 62 -15.58 -22.20 -23.12
N GLN A 63 -15.42 -23.53 -23.18
CA GLN A 63 -14.80 -24.30 -22.10
C GLN A 63 -13.34 -23.89 -21.86
N GLU A 64 -12.58 -23.67 -22.92
CA GLU A 64 -11.19 -23.20 -22.82
C GLU A 64 -11.09 -21.80 -22.20
N TYR A 65 -11.89 -20.84 -22.67
CA TYR A 65 -11.95 -19.50 -22.07
C TYR A 65 -12.40 -19.53 -20.62
N HIS A 66 -13.36 -20.39 -20.29
CA HIS A 66 -13.79 -20.56 -18.91
C HIS A 66 -12.65 -21.09 -18.03
N SER A 67 -11.89 -22.08 -18.52
CA SER A 67 -10.72 -22.61 -17.79
C SER A 67 -9.65 -21.55 -17.60
N GLN A 68 -9.30 -20.80 -18.65
CA GLN A 68 -8.32 -19.71 -18.57
C GLN A 68 -8.77 -18.60 -17.60
N TYR A 69 -10.05 -18.25 -17.62
CA TYR A 69 -10.62 -17.29 -16.68
C TYR A 69 -10.50 -17.78 -15.23
N GLN A 70 -10.82 -19.06 -14.97
CA GLN A 70 -10.71 -19.63 -13.64
C GLN A 70 -9.27 -19.67 -13.14
N GLU A 71 -8.31 -20.03 -14.00
CA GLU A 71 -6.88 -20.01 -13.65
C GLU A 71 -6.43 -18.60 -13.31
N LYS A 72 -6.77 -17.61 -14.14
CA LYS A 72 -6.43 -16.21 -13.90
C LYS A 72 -7.10 -15.64 -12.65
N SER A 73 -8.33 -16.08 -12.33
CA SER A 73 -9.02 -15.71 -11.09
C SER A 73 -8.28 -16.25 -9.86
N LYS A 74 -7.85 -17.52 -9.90
CA LYS A 74 -7.09 -18.13 -8.80
C LYS A 74 -5.73 -17.46 -8.62
N GLU A 75 -5.06 -17.12 -9.72
CA GLU A 75 -3.80 -16.38 -9.68
C GLU A 75 -3.99 -14.99 -9.08
N TYR A 76 -5.06 -14.28 -9.46
CA TYR A 76 -5.43 -13.01 -8.86
C TYR A 76 -5.66 -13.13 -7.36
N ASP A 77 -6.43 -14.12 -6.91
CA ASP A 77 -6.71 -14.34 -5.48
C ASP A 77 -5.41 -14.59 -4.70
N ARG A 78 -4.50 -15.42 -5.24
CA ARG A 78 -3.19 -15.68 -4.64
C ARG A 78 -2.34 -14.41 -4.53
N LEU A 79 -2.24 -13.64 -5.62
CA LEU A 79 -1.49 -12.38 -5.64
C LEU A 79 -2.07 -11.37 -4.65
N TYR A 80 -3.39 -11.33 -4.51
CA TYR A 80 -4.07 -10.47 -3.56
C TYR A 80 -3.79 -10.85 -2.10
N GLU A 81 -3.74 -12.15 -1.79
CA GLU A 81 -3.33 -12.65 -0.48
C GLU A 81 -1.88 -12.29 -0.15
N GLU A 82 -0.95 -12.49 -1.09
CA GLU A 82 0.46 -12.12 -0.93
C GLU A 82 0.62 -10.60 -0.74
N TYR A 83 -0.05 -9.78 -1.55
CA TYR A 83 -0.08 -8.32 -1.41
C TYR A 83 -0.56 -7.90 -0.01
N THR A 84 -1.67 -8.47 0.46
CA THR A 84 -2.25 -8.13 1.77
C THR A 84 -1.29 -8.50 2.90
N ARG A 85 -0.65 -9.67 2.81
CA ARG A 85 0.36 -10.12 3.77
C ARG A 85 1.56 -9.18 3.82
N THR A 86 2.15 -8.86 2.68
CA THR A 86 3.29 -7.92 2.61
C THR A 86 2.91 -6.54 3.12
N SER A 87 1.70 -6.06 2.84
CA SER A 87 1.22 -4.79 3.38
C SER A 87 1.14 -4.80 4.90
N GLN A 88 0.71 -5.90 5.52
CA GLN A 88 0.68 -6.05 6.98
C GLN A 88 2.10 -6.08 7.57
N GLU A 89 3.02 -6.81 6.96
CA GLU A 89 4.43 -6.87 7.38
C GLU A 89 5.10 -5.49 7.32
N ILE A 90 4.86 -4.73 6.25
CA ILE A 90 5.35 -3.35 6.12
C ILE A 90 4.81 -2.49 7.27
N GLN A 91 3.52 -2.61 7.59
CA GLN A 91 2.92 -1.83 8.67
C GLN A 91 3.50 -2.21 10.04
N MET A 92 3.71 -3.49 10.30
CA MET A 92 4.37 -3.96 11.52
C MET A 92 5.80 -3.42 11.64
N ASN A 93 6.56 -3.45 10.54
CA ASN A 93 7.92 -2.91 10.50
C ASN A 93 7.95 -1.40 10.75
N ARG A 94 6.99 -0.63 10.23
CA ARG A 94 6.86 0.80 10.53
C ARG A 94 6.65 1.06 12.01
N THR A 95 5.72 0.35 12.63
CA THR A 95 5.47 0.44 14.09
C THR A 95 6.72 0.06 14.89
N ALA A 96 7.45 -0.98 14.49
CA ALA A 96 8.68 -1.37 15.16
C ALA A 96 9.76 -0.28 15.06
N VAL A 97 9.93 0.34 13.89
CA VAL A 97 10.86 1.47 13.69
C VAL A 97 10.49 2.67 14.56
N GLU A 98 9.20 3.00 14.67
CA GLU A 98 8.73 4.07 15.56
C GLU A 98 9.05 3.77 17.03
N ALA A 99 8.83 2.53 17.48
CA ALA A 99 9.18 2.10 18.84
C ALA A 99 10.69 2.17 19.11
N PHE A 100 11.52 1.78 18.14
CA PHE A 100 12.98 1.92 18.25
C PHE A 100 13.40 3.40 18.31
N ASN A 101 12.79 4.27 17.52
CA ASN A 101 13.08 5.70 17.55
C ASN A 101 12.75 6.32 18.91
N GLU A 102 11.62 5.96 19.51
CA GLU A 102 11.26 6.43 20.86
C GLU A 102 12.22 5.86 21.91
N THR A 103 12.63 4.59 21.76
CA THR A 103 13.65 3.97 22.62
C THR A 103 14.99 4.73 22.56
N ILE A 104 15.48 5.04 21.35
CA ILE A 104 16.69 5.83 21.13
C ILE A 104 16.55 7.22 21.78
N LYS A 105 15.38 7.85 21.67
CA LYS A 105 15.11 9.16 22.28
C LYS A 105 15.21 9.10 23.82
N ILE A 106 14.64 8.06 24.44
CA ILE A 106 14.77 7.82 25.90
C ILE A 106 16.24 7.63 26.29
N PHE A 107 17.01 6.83 25.54
CA PHE A 107 18.43 6.64 25.81
C PHE A 107 19.23 7.95 25.70
N LYS A 108 18.95 8.77 24.68
CA LYS A 108 19.58 10.09 24.53
C LYS A 108 19.26 11.01 25.72
N GLU A 109 18.02 11.00 26.20
CA GLU A 109 17.61 11.77 27.38
C GLU A 109 18.28 11.27 28.67
N GLN A 110 18.43 9.96 28.85
CA GLN A 110 19.19 9.40 29.96
C GLN A 110 20.67 9.77 29.92
N CYS A 111 21.30 9.77 28.75
CA CYS A 111 22.69 10.21 28.59
C CYS A 111 22.84 11.68 29.03
N ARG A 112 21.97 12.57 28.55
CA ARG A 112 21.98 14.00 28.95
C ARG A 112 21.79 14.18 30.45
N THR A 113 20.82 13.46 31.03
CA THR A 113 20.55 13.53 32.48
C THR A 113 21.75 13.04 33.29
N GLN A 114 22.40 11.95 32.85
CA GLN A 114 23.59 11.42 33.51
C GLN A 114 24.76 12.40 33.44
N GLU A 115 25.02 12.98 32.26
CA GLU A 115 26.08 13.98 32.08
C GLU A 115 25.87 15.18 33.01
N GLN A 116 24.63 15.66 33.13
CA GLN A 116 24.28 16.76 34.02
C GLN A 116 24.53 16.41 35.50
N ARG A 117 24.06 15.24 35.94
CA ARG A 117 24.30 14.78 37.32
C ARG A 117 25.79 14.57 37.61
N SER A 118 26.53 14.00 36.68
CA SER A 118 27.98 13.81 36.82
C SER A 118 28.70 15.13 37.05
N LYS A 119 28.37 16.17 36.26
CA LYS A 119 28.91 17.52 36.45
C LYS A 119 28.61 18.07 37.85
N GLU A 120 27.37 17.94 38.32
CA GLU A 120 26.97 18.38 39.67
C GLU A 120 27.74 17.66 40.78
N TYR A 121 27.97 16.35 40.65
CA TYR A 121 28.80 15.59 41.59
C TYR A 121 30.25 16.06 41.57
N ILE A 122 30.84 16.23 40.39
CA ILE A 122 32.23 16.70 40.24
C ILE A 122 32.38 18.07 40.90
N GLU A 123 31.49 19.03 40.62
CA GLU A 123 31.53 20.36 41.24
C GLU A 123 31.41 20.31 42.77
N ARG A 124 30.56 19.42 43.29
CA ARG A 124 30.37 19.27 44.73
C ARG A 124 31.63 18.69 45.40
N PHE A 125 32.20 17.62 44.86
CA PHE A 125 33.43 17.03 45.39
C PHE A 125 34.64 17.96 45.22
N HIS A 126 34.64 18.83 44.21
CA HIS A 126 35.64 19.88 44.05
C HIS A 126 35.60 20.89 45.22
N ARG A 127 34.39 21.27 45.67
CA ARG A 127 34.21 22.16 46.84
C ARG A 127 34.58 21.48 48.17
N GLU A 128 34.39 20.17 48.26
CA GLU A 128 34.70 19.37 49.45
C GLU A 128 36.19 18.94 49.51
N GLY A 129 37.00 19.24 48.49
CA GLY A 129 38.42 18.89 48.41
C GLY A 129 38.68 17.39 48.19
N ASN A 130 37.69 16.63 47.72
CA ASN A 130 37.77 15.17 47.60
C ASN A 130 38.19 14.73 46.18
N GLU A 131 39.45 14.97 45.83
CA GLU A 131 40.01 14.68 44.49
C GLU A 131 39.90 13.21 44.08
N LYS A 132 40.00 12.27 45.03
CA LYS A 132 39.89 10.83 44.76
C LYS A 132 38.51 10.42 44.22
N GLU A 133 37.46 11.13 44.61
CA GLU A 133 36.10 10.82 44.16
C GLU A 133 35.80 11.44 42.79
N ILE A 134 36.37 12.61 42.50
CA ILE A 134 36.34 13.23 41.17
C ILE A 134 37.02 12.31 40.15
N GLU A 135 38.20 11.78 40.48
CA GLU A 135 38.96 10.91 39.58
C GLU A 135 38.22 9.60 39.27
N ARG A 136 37.53 9.03 40.26
CA ARG A 136 36.66 7.85 40.08
C ARG A 136 35.49 8.12 39.14
N ILE A 137 34.79 9.24 39.31
CA ILE A 137 33.65 9.62 38.46
C ILE A 137 34.10 9.86 37.03
N MET A 138 35.20 10.59 36.83
CA MET A 138 35.77 10.82 35.50
C MET A 138 36.19 9.53 34.79
N ASN A 139 36.73 8.55 35.52
CA ASN A 139 37.13 7.28 34.94
C ASN A 139 35.92 6.46 34.50
N TYR A 140 34.85 6.44 35.30
CA TYR A 140 33.59 5.79 34.94
C TYR A 140 32.94 6.45 33.71
N ASP A 141 32.93 7.77 33.63
CA ASP A 141 32.39 8.51 32.47
C ASP A 141 33.17 8.25 31.18
N LYS A 142 34.50 8.17 31.25
CA LYS A 142 35.35 7.79 30.10
C LYS A 142 35.01 6.38 29.60
N LEU A 143 34.86 5.43 30.51
CA LEU A 143 34.51 4.05 30.18
C LEU A 143 33.12 3.97 29.51
N LYS A 144 32.13 4.68 30.07
CA LYS A 144 30.76 4.72 29.54
C LYS A 144 30.71 5.40 28.16
N SER A 145 31.44 6.50 27.97
CA SER A 145 31.57 7.18 26.67
C SER A 145 32.20 6.27 25.62
N HIS A 146 33.23 5.51 25.98
CA HIS A 146 33.86 4.54 25.09
C HIS A 146 32.88 3.43 24.68
N LEU A 147 32.12 2.90 25.64
CA LEU A 147 31.09 1.88 25.39
C LEU A 147 30.00 2.38 24.44
N GLY A 148 29.56 3.63 24.62
CA GLY A 148 28.58 4.27 23.72
C GLY A 148 29.08 4.41 22.29
N LYS A 149 30.34 4.82 22.10
CA LYS A 149 30.97 4.90 20.75
C LYS A 149 31.07 3.55 20.07
N ILE A 150 31.39 2.49 20.82
CA ILE A 150 31.43 1.12 20.29
C ILE A 150 30.01 0.70 19.85
N HIS A 151 29.00 0.94 20.69
CA HIS A 151 27.62 0.62 20.37
C HIS A 151 27.14 1.34 19.09
N ASP A 152 27.40 2.64 18.97
CA ASP A 152 27.02 3.42 17.79
C ASP A 152 27.76 2.94 16.52
N SER A 153 29.04 2.56 16.65
CA SER A 153 29.82 1.99 15.55
C SER A 153 29.28 0.63 15.11
N THR A 154 28.87 -0.23 16.05
CA THR A 154 28.26 -1.54 15.75
C THR A 154 26.93 -1.37 15.03
N MET A 155 26.08 -0.45 15.51
CA MET A 155 24.80 -0.12 14.87
C MET A 155 24.96 0.38 13.44
N CYS A 156 25.95 1.25 13.17
CA CYS A 156 26.24 1.71 11.80
C CYS A 156 26.68 0.55 10.89
N LEU A 157 27.58 -0.31 11.38
CA LEU A 157 28.03 -1.48 10.62
C LEU A 157 26.88 -2.44 10.29
N GLU A 158 25.95 -2.66 11.21
CA GLU A 158 24.75 -3.47 10.97
C GLU A 158 23.84 -2.87 9.89
N GLN A 159 23.67 -1.54 9.88
CA GLN A 159 22.90 -0.85 8.84
C GLN A 159 23.57 -0.93 7.47
N ASP A 160 24.90 -0.75 7.41
CA ASP A 160 25.66 -0.85 6.17
C ASP A 160 25.63 -2.27 5.59
N LEU A 161 25.75 -3.30 6.44
CA LEU A 161 25.61 -4.70 6.04
C LEU A 161 24.22 -4.98 5.48
N LYS A 162 23.17 -4.46 6.13
CA LYS A 162 21.79 -4.61 5.66
C LYS A 162 21.60 -3.95 4.29
N LYS A 163 22.20 -2.77 4.08
CA LYS A 163 22.16 -2.07 2.80
C LYS A 163 22.91 -2.83 1.70
N GLN A 164 24.12 -3.30 1.98
CA GLN A 164 24.88 -4.15 1.05
C GLN A 164 24.12 -5.42 0.66
N GLY A 165 23.39 -6.04 1.60
CA GLY A 165 22.54 -7.20 1.32
C GLY A 165 21.44 -6.88 0.32
N LEU A 166 20.80 -5.71 0.44
CA LEU A 166 19.76 -5.26 -0.50
C LEU A 166 20.35 -4.90 -1.87
N ASP A 167 21.48 -4.19 -1.90
CA ASP A 167 22.15 -3.79 -3.15
C ASP A 167 22.61 -5.03 -3.95
N ASN A 168 23.11 -6.07 -3.27
CA ASN A 168 23.48 -7.34 -3.91
C ASN A 168 22.28 -8.08 -4.50
N GLN A 169 21.14 -8.11 -3.79
CA GLN A 169 19.90 -8.67 -4.32
C GLN A 169 19.41 -7.93 -5.57
N GLU A 170 19.56 -6.60 -5.62
CA GLU A 170 19.18 -5.79 -6.79
C GLU A 170 20.13 -6.02 -7.99
N ILE A 171 21.42 -6.25 -7.73
CA ILE A 171 22.40 -6.60 -8.77
C ILE A 171 22.08 -7.98 -9.36
N ASP A 172 21.77 -8.97 -8.52
CA ASP A 172 21.39 -10.31 -8.99
C ASP A 172 20.14 -10.26 -9.88
N LEU A 173 19.12 -9.47 -9.51
CA LEU A 173 17.90 -9.28 -10.31
C LEU A 173 18.13 -8.54 -11.65
N LYS A 174 19.20 -7.77 -11.79
CA LYS A 174 19.56 -7.09 -13.05
C LYS A 174 20.41 -7.95 -13.98
N ASN A 175 20.95 -9.06 -13.47
CA ASN A 175 21.82 -9.98 -14.20
C ASN A 175 21.09 -11.24 -14.70
N GLU A 176 19.79 -11.39 -14.41
CA GLU A 176 18.85 -12.32 -15.07
C GLU A 176 18.09 -11.63 -16.21
#